data_AF-A0A7J9CIE2-F1
#
_entry.id   AF-A0A7J9CIE2-F1
#
_cell.length_a   1.000
_cell.length_b   1.000
_cell.length_c   1.000
_cell.angle_alpha   90.00
_cell.angle_beta   90.00
_cell.angle_gamma   90.00
#
_symmetry.space_group_name_H-M   'P 1'
#
loop_
_entity.id
_entity.type
_entity.pdbx_description
1 polymer ?
#
loop_
_entity_poly.entity_id
_entity_poly.type
_entity_poly.pdbx_seq_one_letter_code
_entity_poly.pdbx_strand_id
1 'polypeptide(L)'
;SSNKKRLKQQAKQDSEDVNGDPEIWASFDQSFKQVQSVLDRNRVLIQQVNDNHQSKIPHNMVENVALIQELNGNISKVVSLYSDLSSNFSTAFHNDDEQPKNS
;
A
#
# COMPACT_ATOMS: atom_id res chain seq x y z
N SER A 1 -19.44 22.05 34.45
CA SER A 1 -19.04 22.74 33.20
C SER A 1 -17.57 22.58 32.81
N SER A 2 -16.62 22.44 33.75
CA SER A 2 -15.18 22.40 33.42
C SER A 2 -14.68 21.08 32.81
N ASN A 3 -15.24 19.93 33.19
CA ASN A 3 -14.78 18.62 32.66
C ASN A 3 -15.17 18.40 31.19
N LYS A 4 -16.34 18.92 30.75
CA LYS A 4 -16.77 18.85 29.33
C LYS A 4 -15.93 19.74 28.42
N LYS A 5 -15.39 20.86 28.94
CA LYS A 5 -14.46 21.73 28.18
C LYS A 5 -13.11 21.05 28.01
N ARG A 6 -12.57 20.43 29.08
CA ARG A 6 -11.32 19.67 29.03
C ARG A 6 -11.40 18.48 28.07
N LEU A 7 -12.50 17.71 28.09
CA LEU A 7 -12.69 16.57 27.18
C LEU A 7 -12.77 17.00 25.69
N LYS A 8 -13.38 18.14 25.40
CA LYS A 8 -13.44 18.71 24.03
C LYS A 8 -12.12 19.30 23.56
N GLN A 9 -11.29 19.76 24.48
CA GLN A 9 -9.97 20.31 24.17
C GLN A 9 -8.95 19.18 23.95
N GLN A 10 -9.03 18.11 24.75
CA GLN A 10 -8.26 16.88 24.56
C GLN A 10 -8.61 16.20 23.22
N ALA A 11 -9.90 16.07 22.90
CA ALA A 11 -10.35 15.46 21.64
C ALA A 11 -10.04 16.30 20.38
N LYS A 12 -9.80 17.61 20.51
CA LYS A 12 -9.28 18.44 19.41
C LYS A 12 -7.78 18.25 19.22
N GLN A 13 -7.04 18.09 20.31
CA GLN A 13 -5.60 17.95 20.30
C GLN A 13 -5.15 16.56 19.81
N ASP A 14 -5.90 15.50 20.11
CA ASP A 14 -5.65 14.14 19.59
C ASP A 14 -6.07 13.97 18.11
N SER A 15 -6.80 14.93 17.54
CA SER A 15 -7.24 14.89 16.13
C SER A 15 -6.41 15.74 15.17
N GLU A 16 -5.52 16.59 15.70
CA GLU A 16 -4.70 17.52 14.92
C GLU A 16 -3.28 17.00 14.63
N ASP A 17 -2.89 15.85 15.21
CA ASP A 17 -1.51 15.33 15.14
C ASP A 17 -1.29 14.19 14.14
N VAL A 18 -2.05 14.21 13.04
CA VAL A 18 -1.62 13.59 11.79
C VAL A 18 -1.36 14.72 10.80
N ASN A 19 -0.49 15.65 11.18
CA ASN A 19 0.01 16.69 10.28
C ASN A 19 1.17 16.14 9.43
N GLY A 20 0.94 14.98 8.82
CA GLY A 20 1.85 14.50 7.77
C GLY A 20 1.71 15.40 6.55
N ASP A 21 2.82 15.79 5.96
CA ASP A 21 2.86 16.59 4.72
C ASP A 21 1.83 16.05 3.70
N PRO A 22 0.91 16.89 3.19
CA PRO A 22 -0.06 16.48 2.16
C PRO A 22 0.57 15.80 0.94
N GLU A 23 1.82 16.15 0.60
CA GLU A 23 2.58 15.53 -0.48
C GLU A 23 2.95 14.06 -0.16
N ILE A 24 3.31 13.80 1.09
CA ILE A 24 3.60 12.46 1.59
C ILE A 24 2.34 11.59 1.51
N TRP A 25 1.18 12.12 1.94
CA TRP A 25 -0.11 11.42 1.81
C TRP A 25 -0.53 11.15 0.36
N ALA A 26 -0.26 12.08 -0.56
CA ALA A 26 -0.53 11.87 -1.99
C ALA A 26 0.32 10.72 -2.56
N SER A 27 1.60 10.62 -2.15
CA SER A 27 2.48 9.51 -2.53
C SER A 27 1.98 8.15 -1.99
N PHE A 28 1.47 8.13 -0.75
CA PHE A 28 0.85 6.93 -0.16
C PHE A 28 -0.38 6.46 -0.94
N ASP A 29 -1.32 7.38 -1.23
CA ASP A 29 -2.53 7.07 -1.99
C ASP A 29 -2.19 6.51 -3.39
N GLN A 30 -1.21 7.11 -4.06
CA GLN A 30 -0.77 6.65 -5.37
C GLN A 30 -0.11 5.26 -5.31
N SER A 31 0.74 5.00 -4.31
CA SER A 31 1.37 3.69 -4.12
C SER A 31 0.33 2.62 -3.83
N PHE A 32 -0.68 2.94 -3.02
CA PHE A 32 -1.78 2.01 -2.71
C PHE A 32 -2.59 1.67 -3.96
N LYS A 33 -2.97 2.67 -4.77
CA LYS A 33 -3.66 2.44 -6.05
C LYS A 33 -2.86 1.55 -7.00
N GLN A 34 -1.54 1.71 -7.03
CA GLN A 34 -0.67 0.84 -7.84
C GLN A 34 -0.68 -0.61 -7.32
N VAL A 35 -0.56 -0.82 -6.00
CA VAL A 35 -0.67 -2.16 -5.42
C VAL A 35 -2.02 -2.79 -5.75
N GLN A 36 -3.12 -2.05 -5.58
CA GLN A 36 -4.46 -2.53 -5.92
C GLN A 36 -4.55 -2.97 -7.38
N SER A 37 -4.08 -2.15 -8.31
CA SER A 37 -4.09 -2.49 -9.74
C SER A 37 -3.30 -3.77 -10.05
N VAL A 38 -2.17 -4.00 -9.38
CA VAL A 38 -1.37 -5.22 -9.56
C VAL A 38 -2.09 -6.45 -8.97
N LEU A 39 -2.75 -6.30 -7.82
CA LEU A 39 -3.52 -7.39 -7.20
C LEU A 39 -4.78 -7.74 -8.00
N ASP A 40 -5.44 -6.74 -8.59
CA ASP A 40 -6.56 -6.96 -9.50
C ASP A 40 -6.12 -7.74 -10.74
N ARG A 41 -4.94 -7.43 -11.28
CA ARG A 41 -4.35 -8.22 -12.36
C ARG A 41 -4.05 -9.66 -11.94
N ASN A 42 -3.48 -9.87 -10.74
CA ASN A 42 -3.24 -11.22 -10.21
C ASN A 42 -4.54 -12.03 -10.11
N ARG A 43 -5.64 -11.42 -9.69
CA ARG A 43 -6.96 -12.09 -9.65
C ARG A 43 -7.38 -12.61 -11.03
N VAL A 44 -7.20 -11.80 -12.08
CA VAL A 44 -7.51 -12.20 -13.45
C VAL A 44 -6.59 -13.33 -13.93
N LEU A 45 -5.28 -13.23 -13.66
CA LEU A 45 -4.31 -14.27 -14.03
C LEU A 45 -4.63 -15.62 -13.38
N ILE A 46 -4.95 -15.62 -12.08
CA ILE A 46 -5.33 -16.84 -11.35
C ILE A 46 -6.57 -17.47 -11.98
N GLN A 47 -7.57 -16.65 -12.34
CA GLN A 47 -8.77 -17.16 -13.01
C GLN A 47 -8.42 -17.82 -14.35
N GLN A 48 -7.58 -17.18 -15.17
CA GLN A 48 -7.13 -17.74 -16.46
C GLN A 48 -6.35 -19.05 -16.28
N VAL A 49 -5.46 -19.12 -15.29
CA VAL A 49 -4.73 -20.35 -14.95
C VAL A 49 -5.68 -21.49 -14.59
N ASN A 50 -6.71 -21.18 -13.78
CA ASN A 50 -7.73 -22.14 -13.38
C ASN A 50 -8.57 -22.61 -14.58
N ASP A 51 -9.00 -21.69 -15.44
CA ASP A 51 -9.80 -22.01 -16.63
C ASP A 51 -9.01 -22.91 -17.60
N ASN A 52 -7.73 -22.60 -17.80
CA ASN A 52 -6.81 -23.41 -18.61
C ASN A 52 -6.61 -24.82 -18.02
N HIS A 53 -6.55 -24.94 -16.69
CA HIS A 53 -6.45 -26.25 -16.04
C HIS A 53 -7.74 -27.07 -16.19
N GLN A 54 -8.90 -26.42 -16.06
CA GLN A 54 -10.21 -27.06 -16.17
C GLN A 54 -10.52 -27.51 -17.61
N SER A 55 -10.02 -26.80 -18.63
CA SER A 55 -10.23 -27.17 -20.04
C SER A 55 -9.58 -28.51 -20.41
N LYS A 56 -8.54 -28.93 -19.67
CA LYS A 56 -7.73 -30.13 -19.93
C LYS A 56 -7.09 -30.16 -21.34
N ILE A 57 -6.98 -28.99 -21.97
CA ILE A 57 -6.31 -28.83 -23.26
C ILE A 57 -4.81 -28.68 -23.00
N PRO A 58 -3.93 -29.58 -23.50
CA PRO A 58 -2.50 -29.52 -23.22
C PRO A 58 -1.84 -28.20 -23.62
N HIS A 59 -2.29 -27.59 -24.72
CA HIS A 59 -1.78 -26.28 -25.15
C HIS A 59 -2.05 -25.17 -24.12
N ASN A 60 -3.26 -25.10 -23.57
CA ASN A 60 -3.63 -24.11 -22.55
C ASN A 60 -2.81 -24.29 -21.26
N MET A 61 -2.42 -25.52 -20.92
CA MET A 61 -1.54 -25.78 -19.79
C MET A 61 -0.12 -25.23 -19.99
N VAL A 62 0.35 -25.11 -21.24
CA VAL A 62 1.63 -24.46 -21.54
C VAL A 62 1.52 -22.95 -21.33
N GLU A 63 0.40 -22.33 -21.71
CA GLU A 63 0.13 -20.90 -21.47
C GLU A 63 0.13 -20.54 -19.97
N ASN A 64 -0.24 -21.48 -19.09
CA ASN A 64 -0.15 -21.27 -17.63
C ASN A 64 1.26 -20.94 -17.15
N VAL A 65 2.31 -21.38 -17.85
CA VAL A 65 3.69 -21.05 -17.48
C VAL A 65 3.91 -19.53 -17.59
N ALA A 66 3.48 -18.91 -18.69
CA ALA A 66 3.61 -17.48 -18.89
C ALA A 66 2.75 -16.69 -17.89
N LEU A 67 1.51 -17.14 -17.65
CA LEU A 67 0.61 -16.49 -16.68
C LEU A 67 1.16 -16.55 -15.25
N ILE A 68 1.75 -17.67 -14.84
CA ILE A 68 2.38 -17.82 -13.51
C ILE A 68 3.66 -16.99 -13.41
N GLN A 69 4.45 -16.88 -14.48
CA GLN A 69 5.61 -15.99 -14.52
C GLN A 69 5.18 -14.52 -14.33
N GLU A 70 4.10 -14.09 -14.99
CA GLU A 70 3.55 -12.74 -14.80
C GLU A 70 3.07 -12.54 -13.35
N LEU A 71 2.37 -13.52 -12.78
CA LEU A 71 1.93 -13.48 -11.38
C LEU A 71 3.11 -13.33 -10.41
N ASN A 72 4.19 -14.10 -10.61
CA ASN A 72 5.40 -13.98 -9.79
C ASN A 72 6.07 -12.61 -9.93
N GLY A 73 6.11 -12.06 -11.15
CA GLY A 73 6.60 -10.70 -11.40
C GLY A 73 5.78 -9.65 -10.65
N ASN A 74 4.45 -9.79 -10.67
CA ASN A 74 3.53 -8.92 -9.94
C ASN A 74 3.73 -9.01 -8.42
N ILE A 75 3.99 -10.18 -7.86
CA ILE A 75 4.32 -10.32 -6.43
C ILE A 75 5.61 -9.57 -6.09
N SER A 76 6.67 -9.74 -6.89
CA SER A 76 7.92 -8.98 -6.70
C SER A 76 7.69 -7.47 -6.77
N LYS A 77 6.83 -7.01 -7.69
CA LYS A 77 6.46 -5.59 -7.80
C LYS A 77 5.72 -5.09 -6.56
N VAL A 78 4.77 -5.87 -6.03
CA VAL A 78 4.05 -5.52 -4.79
C VAL A 78 5.03 -5.41 -3.61
N VAL A 79 5.97 -6.34 -3.47
CA VAL A 79 7.00 -6.28 -2.42
C VAL A 79 7.84 -5.01 -2.54
N SER A 80 8.26 -4.64 -3.76
CA SER A 80 8.99 -3.39 -4.00
C SER A 80 8.17 -2.17 -3.57
N LEU A 81 6.92 -2.07 -4.03
CA LEU A 81 6.04 -0.94 -3.70
C LEU A 81 5.84 -0.80 -2.18
N TYR A 82 5.69 -1.91 -1.46
CA TYR A 82 5.59 -1.87 0.01
C TYR A 82 6.91 -1.49 0.69
N SER A 83 8.05 -1.91 0.15
CA SER A 83 9.36 -1.50 0.67
C SER A 83 9.54 0.01 0.54
N ASP A 84 9.21 0.57 -0.63
CA ASP A 84 9.28 2.01 -0.89
C ASP A 84 8.33 2.77 0.04
N LEU A 85 7.11 2.24 0.22
CA LEU A 85 6.12 2.81 1.13
C LEU A 85 6.61 2.88 2.58
N SER A 86 7.19 1.78 3.06
CA SER A 86 7.71 1.65 4.42
C SER A 86 8.92 2.57 4.66
N SER A 87 9.80 2.67 3.67
CA SER A 87 10.95 3.59 3.71
C SER A 87 10.52 5.05 3.74
N ASN A 88 9.57 5.44 2.88
CA ASN A 88 9.01 6.79 2.83
C ASN A 88 8.32 7.15 4.13
N PHE A 89 7.55 6.21 4.71
CA PHE A 89 6.96 6.38 6.03
C PHE A 89 8.02 6.60 7.11
N SER A 90 9.01 5.72 7.19
CA SER A 90 10.07 5.82 8.20
C SER A 90 10.80 7.16 8.10
N THR A 91 11.09 7.63 6.89
CA THR A 91 11.74 8.91 6.65
C THR A 91 10.87 10.09 7.08
N ALA A 92 9.57 10.07 6.77
CA ALA A 92 8.63 11.12 7.14
C ALA A 92 8.61 11.37 8.65
N PHE A 93 8.54 10.30 9.45
CA PHE A 93 8.44 10.40 10.90
C PHE A 93 9.79 10.64 11.60
N HIS A 94 10.92 10.22 11.03
CA HIS A 94 12.24 10.57 11.60
C HIS A 94 12.58 12.06 11.44
N ASN A 95 12.09 12.71 10.38
CA ASN A 95 12.37 14.12 10.14
C ASN A 95 11.59 15.07 11.07
N ASP A 96 10.49 14.61 11.67
CA ASP A 96 9.71 15.38 12.65
C ASP A 96 10.38 15.44 14.03
N ASP A 97 11.24 14.47 14.37
CA ASP A 97 11.96 14.41 15.66
C ASP A 97 13.23 15.30 15.70
N GLU A 98 13.74 15.79 14.56
CA GLU A 98 14.98 16.58 14.46
C GLU A 98 14.79 18.11 14.40
N GLN A 99 13.68 18.68 14.88
CA GLN A 99 13.66 20.14 15.12
C GLN A 99 14.36 20.49 16.45
N PRO A 100 15.51 21.21 16.43
CA PRO A 100 16.16 21.63 17.66
C PRO A 100 15.29 22.66 18.37
N LYS A 101 14.89 22.33 19.61
CA LYS A 101 14.30 23.29 20.56
C LYS A 101 15.35 24.32 20.94
N ASN A 102 15.46 25.38 20.13
CA ASN A 102 16.24 26.55 20.48
C ASN A 102 15.36 27.47 21.36
N SER A 103 15.66 27.53 22.66
CA SER A 103 15.26 28.59 23.59
C SER A 103 16.41 28.90 24.53
#